data_AF-A0A656JUR7-F1
#
_entry.id   AF-A0A656JUR7-F1
#
_cell.length_a   1.000
_cell.length_b   1.000
_cell.length_c   1.000
_cell.angle_alpha   90.00
_cell.angle_beta   90.00
_cell.angle_gamma   90.00
#
_symmetry.space_group_name_H-M   'P 1'
#
loop_
_entity.id
_entity.type
_entity.pdbx_description
1 polymer ?
#
loop_
_entity_poly.entity_id
_entity_poly.type
_entity_poly.pdbx_seq_one_letter_code
_entity_poly.pdbx_strand_id
1 'polypeptide(L)' 'GEVRSRGLDLNVVGNLTPEWRMMGSYAYVDAEVTKDNTLRSGTRLMNIPEQTFSLLNVYEFQNGALRGLGLGAGGRYVDQ' A
#
# COMPACT_ATOMS: atom_id res chain seq x y z
N GLY A 1 -6.26 -27.54 4.59
CA GLY A 1 -5.80 -26.50 3.65
C GLY A 1 -4.80 -25.65 4.37
N GLU A 2 -3.57 -25.56 3.86
CA GLU A 2 -2.53 -24.69 4.41
C GLU A 2 -2.30 -23.59 3.38
N VAL A 3 -2.93 -22.43 3.59
CA VAL A 3 -2.75 -21.26 2.73
C VAL A 3 -1.45 -20.60 3.18
N ARG A 4 -0.41 -20.69 2.36
CA ARG A 4 0.85 -20.00 2.62
C ARG A 4 0.88 -18.72 1.79
N SER A 5 0.45 -17.63 2.38
CA SER A 5 0.62 -16.29 1.80
C SER A 5 2.06 -15.85 2.01
N ARG A 6 2.80 -15.59 0.92
CA ARG A 6 4.09 -14.89 0.97
C ARG A 6 3.92 -13.53 0.33
N GLY A 7 4.50 -12.49 0.94
CA GLY A 7 4.36 -11.13 0.44
C GLY A 7 5.47 -10.25 0.96
N LEU A 8 5.56 -9.08 0.37
CA LEU A 8 6.48 -8.02 0.73
C LEU A 8 5.67 -6.75 0.94
N ASP A 9 5.78 -6.21 2.14
CA ASP A 9 5.16 -4.94 2.52
C ASP A 9 6.25 -3.93 2.82
N LEU A 10 6.23 -2.81 2.11
CA LEU A 10 7.11 -1.67 2.31
C LEU A 10 6.28 -0.45 2.69
N ASN A 11 6.66 0.18 3.80
CA ASN A 11 6.04 1.40 4.27
C ASN A 11 7.13 2.44 4.51
N VAL A 12 6.93 3.64 3.99
CA VAL A 12 7.81 4.79 4.13
C VAL A 12 7.00 5.94 4.69
N VAL A 13 7.43 6.48 5.83
CA VAL A 13 6.80 7.64 6.46
C VAL A 13 7.90 8.59 6.87
N GLY A 14 7.74 9.87 6.53
CA GLY A 14 8.72 10.88 6.88
C GLY A 14 8.19 12.30 6.69
N ASN A 15 8.93 13.24 7.24
CA ASN A 15 8.72 14.65 6.98
C ASN A 15 9.85 15.11 6.03
N LEU A 16 9.49 15.60 4.84
CA LEU A 16 10.46 16.18 3.91
C LEU A 16 10.96 17.53 4.44
N THR A 17 10.06 18.29 5.07
CA THR A 17 10.32 19.53 5.78
C THR A 17 9.45 19.57 7.04
N PRO A 18 9.67 20.49 8.00
CA PRO A 18 8.82 20.60 9.19
C PRO A 18 7.32 20.79 8.89
N GLU A 19 7.02 21.39 7.74
CA GLU A 19 5.66 21.63 7.24
C GLU A 19 5.14 20.52 6.31
N TRP A 20 6.00 19.66 5.75
CA TRP A 20 5.58 18.66 4.77
C TRP A 20 5.82 17.23 5.24
N ARG A 21 4.72 16.51 5.47
CA ARG A 21 4.70 15.07 5.76
C ARG A 21 4.31 14.25 4.54
N MET A 22 5.00 13.14 4.33
CA MET A 22 4.71 12.18 3.27
C MET A 22 4.65 10.76 3.84
N MET A 23 3.66 10.01 3.36
CA MET A 23 3.45 8.60 3.69
C MET A 23 3.24 7.83 2.40
N GLY A 24 4.03 6.79 2.18
CA GLY A 24 3.93 5.91 1.03
C GLY A 24 3.96 4.46 1.45
N SER A 25 3.17 3.62 0.80
CA SER A 25 3.12 2.18 1.04
C SER A 25 3.10 1.44 -0.28
N TYR A 26 3.80 0.31 -0.33
CA TYR A 26 3.78 -0.63 -1.43
C TYR A 26 3.68 -2.04 -0.87
N ALA A 27 2.69 -2.79 -1.34
CA ALA A 27 2.46 -4.17 -0.95
C ALA A 27 2.46 -5.05 -2.19
N TYR A 28 3.23 -6.13 -2.14
CA TYR A 28 3.23 -7.19 -3.13
C TYR A 28 2.80 -8.49 -2.46
N VAL A 29 1.76 -9.12 -2.97
CA VAL A 29 1.21 -10.37 -2.40
C VAL A 29 1.33 -11.47 -3.44
N ASP A 30 2.16 -12.47 -3.15
CA ASP A 30 2.27 -13.70 -3.92
C ASP A 30 1.52 -14.82 -3.18
N ALA A 31 0.22 -14.91 -3.44
CA ALA A 31 -0.66 -15.92 -2.88
C ALA A 31 -0.68 -17.17 -3.78
N GLU A 32 0.36 -18.01 -3.68
CA GLU A 32 0.39 -19.29 -4.37
C GLU A 32 -0.37 -20.38 -3.57
N VAL A 33 -1.42 -20.97 -4.15
CA VAL A 33 -2.13 -22.10 -3.50
C VAL A 33 -1.32 -23.38 -3.63
N THR A 34 -0.57 -23.69 -2.58
CA THR A 34 0.12 -24.98 -2.47
C THR A 34 -0.76 -26.01 -1.75
N LYS A 35 -1.47 -26.81 -2.57
CA LYS A 35 -2.16 -28.09 -2.33
C LYS A 35 -3.64 -28.06 -1.94
N ASP A 36 -4.48 -28.47 -2.90
CA ASP A 36 -5.64 -29.34 -2.62
C ASP A 36 -5.62 -30.56 -3.55
N ASN A 37 -5.88 -31.75 -3.02
CA ASN A 37 -5.54 -33.04 -3.62
C ASN A 37 -6.57 -33.54 -4.66
N THR A 38 -7.29 -32.62 -5.31
CA THR A 38 -8.40 -32.94 -6.23
C THR A 38 -8.48 -32.03 -7.46
N LEU A 39 -7.67 -30.97 -7.56
CA LEU A 39 -7.71 -30.03 -8.69
C LEU A 39 -6.30 -29.69 -9.19
N ARG A 40 -6.17 -29.56 -10.51
CA ARG A 40 -4.91 -29.36 -11.25
C ARG A 40 -4.04 -28.25 -10.64
N SER A 41 -2.78 -28.61 -10.37
CA SER A 41 -1.68 -27.69 -10.07
C SER A 41 -1.56 -26.62 -11.15
N GLY A 42 -1.59 -25.33 -10.78
CA GLY A 42 -1.37 -24.20 -11.70
C GLY A 42 -2.52 -23.20 -11.86
N THR A 43 -3.57 -23.26 -11.05
CA THR A 43 -4.65 -22.25 -11.12
C THR A 43 -4.34 -21.09 -10.17
N ARG A 44 -3.92 -19.95 -10.72
CA ARG A 44 -3.84 -18.68 -9.97
C ARG A 44 -5.18 -18.45 -9.26
N LEU A 45 -5.13 -18.11 -7.97
CA LEU A 45 -6.31 -17.58 -7.29
C LEU A 45 -6.61 -16.22 -7.90
N MET A 46 -7.45 -16.22 -8.92
CA MET A 46 -8.05 -14.99 -9.45
C MET A 46 -8.71 -14.29 -8.27
N ASN A 47 -8.41 -12.99 -8.12
CA ASN A 47 -9.00 -12.04 -7.17
C ASN A 47 -8.17 -11.65 -5.92
N ILE A 48 -6.84 -11.85 -5.91
CA ILE A 48 -5.95 -11.16 -4.96
C ILE A 48 -5.06 -10.20 -5.76
N PRO A 49 -5.18 -8.87 -5.56
CA PRO A 49 -4.28 -7.89 -6.16
C PRO A 49 -2.83 -8.28 -5.88
N GLU A 50 -2.05 -8.53 -6.92
CA GLU A 50 -0.64 -8.87 -6.80
C GLU A 50 0.14 -7.64 -6.28
N GLN A 51 -0.28 -6.42 -6.62
CA GLN A 51 0.37 -5.16 -6.28
C GLN A 51 -0.60 -4.07 -5.81
N THR A 52 -0.33 -3.51 -4.63
CA THR A 52 -0.98 -2.30 -4.13
C THR A 52 0.07 -1.22 -3.87
N PHE A 53 -0.23 0.00 -4.31
CA PHE A 53 0.57 1.19 -4.01
C PHE A 53 -0.33 2.27 -3.43
N SER A 54 0.13 2.99 -2.41
CA SER A 54 -0.57 4.15 -1.89
C SER A 54 0.39 5.26 -1.53
N LEU A 55 -0.03 6.49 -1.77
CA LEU A 55 0.75 7.67 -1.42
C LEU A 55 -0.16 8.76 -0.86
N LEU A 56 0.24 9.36 0.25
CA LEU A 56 -0.43 10.48 0.90
C LEU A 56 0.61 11.55 1.23
N ASN A 57 0.32 12.77 0.82
CA ASN A 57 1.12 13.96 1.10
C ASN A 57 0.28 14.92 1.91
N VAL A 58 0.87 15.52 2.93
CA VAL A 58 0.22 16.50 3.81
C VAL A 58 1.15 17.70 3.99
N TYR A 59 0.65 18.89 3.72
CA TYR A 59 1.34 20.15 3.94
C TYR A 59 0.62 20.97 5.00
N GLU A 60 1.34 21.43 6.01
CA GLU A 60 0.84 22.24 7.10
C GLU A 60 1.42 23.66 7.01
N PHE A 61 0.54 24.65 6.97
CA PHE A 61 0.99 26.04 6.97
C PHE A 61 1.51 26.41 8.36
N GLN A 62 2.79 26.72 8.48
CA GLN A 62 3.39 27.11 9.76
C GLN A 62 3.36 28.63 10.03
N ASN A 63 3.00 29.44 9.02
CA ASN A 63 3.08 30.91 9.07
C ASN A 63 1.86 31.59 8.42
N GLY A 64 1.65 32.87 8.76
CA GLY A 64 0.61 33.71 8.18
C GLY A 64 -0.80 33.42 8.72
N ALA A 65 -1.82 33.89 7.99
CA ALA A 65 -3.23 33.76 8.39
C ALA A 65 -3.75 32.31 8.43
N LEU A 66 -3.07 31.39 7.73
CA LEU A 66 -3.45 29.98 7.66
C LEU A 66 -2.65 29.10 8.63
N ARG A 67 -1.89 29.70 9.56
CA ARG A 67 -1.06 28.94 10.51
C ARG A 67 -1.87 27.87 11.24
N GLY A 68 -1.42 26.62 11.17
CA GLY A 68 -2.08 25.46 11.75
C GLY A 68 -3.12 24.77 10.84
N LEU A 69 -3.36 25.29 9.62
CA LEU A 69 -4.16 24.60 8.61
C LEU A 69 -3.29 23.54 7.91
N GLY A 70 -3.82 22.32 7.77
CA GLY A 70 -3.22 21.23 7.00
C GLY A 70 -4.01 20.89 5.74
N LEU A 71 -3.32 20.72 4.62
CA LEU A 71 -3.88 20.25 3.34
C LEU A 71 -3.25 18.92 2.96
N GLY A 72 -4.09 17.92 2.71
CA GLY A 72 -3.66 16.58 2.32
C GLY A 72 -4.14 16.20 0.92
N ALA A 73 -3.28 15.52 0.16
CA ALA A 73 -3.61 14.91 -1.11
C ALA A 73 -2.97 13.53 -1.22
N GLY A 74 -3.75 12.53 -1.61
CA GLY A 74 -3.26 11.16 -1.73
C GLY A 74 -4.03 10.35 -2.75
N GLY A 75 -3.40 9.27 -3.19
CA GLY A 75 -3.95 8.32 -4.16
C GLY A 75 -3.56 6.89 -3.80
N ARG A 76 -4.42 5.95 -4.18
CA ARG A 76 -4.18 4.52 -4.03
C ARG A 76 -4.38 3.84 -5.38
N TYR A 77 -3.46 2.96 -5.71
CA TYR A 77 -3.50 2.07 -6.85
C TYR A 77 -3.56 0.63 -6.36
N VAL A 78 -4.42 -0.17 -6.98
CA VAL A 78 -4.59 -1.59 -6.69
C VAL A 78 -4.73 -2.26 -8.05
N ASP A 79 -3.87 -3.24 -8.35
CA ASP A 79 -4.00 -4.03 -9.58
C ASP A 79 -5.09 -5.11 -9.45
N GLN A 80 -5.45 -5.76 -10.56
CA GLN A 80 -6.48 -6.81 -10.64
C GLN A 80 -5.87 -8.18 -10.91
#